data_AF-A0A364Y1X9-F1
#
_entry.id   AF-A0A364Y1X9-F1
#
_cell.length_a   1.000
_cell.length_b   1.000
_cell.length_c   1.000
_cell.angle_alpha   90.00
_cell.angle_beta   90.00
_cell.angle_gamma   90.00
#
_symmetry.space_group_name_H-M   'P 1'
#
loop_
_entity.id
_entity.type
_entity.pdbx_description
1 polymer ?
#
loop_
_entity_poly.entity_id
_entity_poly.type
_entity_poly.pdbx_seq_one_letter_code
_entity_poly.pdbx_strand_id
1 'polypeptide(L)'
;MEESFDQLMKAKFVKALLDTTHAFNLRRLEHVRVIEKGWAIVAEYRSAETKVELLFGPADWMIEMLVETKSTRYGIESLFEISMLRKWIGENPLPVKDERNIRQELEWNLKLYDTALPLLE
;
A
#
# COMPACT_ATOMS: atom_id res chain seq x y z
N MET A 1 -18.14 -4.04 20.90
CA MET A 1 -18.34 -2.93 19.94
C MET A 1 -17.06 -2.61 19.18
N GLU A 2 -15.87 -2.73 19.77
CA GLU A 2 -14.59 -2.55 19.05
C GLU A 2 -14.28 -3.71 18.09
N GLU A 3 -14.46 -4.97 18.50
CA GLU A 3 -14.23 -6.13 17.60
C GLU A 3 -15.05 -6.08 16.31
N SER A 4 -16.27 -5.52 16.35
CA SER A 4 -17.12 -5.37 15.15
C SER A 4 -16.62 -4.28 14.20
N PHE A 5 -15.97 -3.24 14.72
CA PHE A 5 -15.41 -2.18 13.90
C PHE A 5 -14.12 -2.65 13.22
N ASP A 6 -13.24 -3.30 13.97
CA ASP A 6 -11.97 -3.82 13.46
C ASP A 6 -12.19 -4.86 12.35
N GLN A 7 -13.11 -5.79 12.58
CA GLN A 7 -13.49 -6.79 11.58
C GLN A 7 -14.08 -6.14 10.32
N LEU A 8 -14.92 -5.10 10.48
CA LEU A 8 -15.49 -4.36 9.35
C LEU A 8 -14.40 -3.65 8.54
N MET A 9 -13.45 -2.98 9.20
CA MET A 9 -12.37 -2.27 8.54
C MET A 9 -11.43 -3.24 7.81
N LYS A 10 -11.06 -4.33 8.46
CA LYS A 10 -10.31 -5.44 7.88
C LYS A 10 -11.00 -6.01 6.63
N ALA A 11 -12.31 -6.27 6.70
CA ALA A 11 -13.08 -6.76 5.57
C ALA A 11 -13.14 -5.76 4.41
N LYS A 12 -13.30 -4.46 4.70
CA LYS A 12 -13.25 -3.40 3.67
C LYS A 12 -11.90 -3.33 2.98
N PHE A 13 -10.80 -3.48 3.72
CA PHE A 13 -9.45 -3.52 3.14
C PHE A 13 -9.24 -4.72 2.24
N VAL A 14 -9.60 -5.93 2.69
CA VAL A 14 -9.51 -7.14 1.86
C VAL A 14 -10.37 -7.01 0.61
N LYS A 15 -11.59 -6.46 0.72
CA LYS A 15 -12.44 -6.19 -0.44
C LYS A 15 -11.78 -5.20 -1.41
N ALA A 16 -11.22 -4.11 -0.90
CA ALA A 16 -10.52 -3.12 -1.71
C ALA A 16 -9.30 -3.72 -2.43
N LEU A 17 -8.53 -4.59 -1.76
CA LEU A 17 -7.42 -5.33 -2.36
C LEU A 17 -7.88 -6.18 -3.55
N LEU A 18 -8.96 -6.94 -3.39
CA LEU A 18 -9.52 -7.76 -4.47
C LEU A 18 -10.05 -6.90 -5.64
N ASP A 19 -10.72 -5.79 -5.33
CA ASP A 19 -11.29 -4.89 -6.35
C ASP A 19 -10.19 -4.16 -7.16
N THR A 20 -9.01 -3.94 -6.57
CA THR A 20 -7.90 -3.18 -7.20
C THR A 20 -6.82 -4.05 -7.82
N THR A 21 -6.66 -5.31 -7.38
CA THR A 21 -5.65 -6.24 -7.93
C THR A 21 -5.86 -6.54 -9.42
N HIS A 22 -7.11 -6.49 -9.90
CA HIS A 22 -7.39 -6.61 -11.33
C HIS A 22 -7.05 -5.35 -12.14
N ALA A 23 -7.06 -4.17 -11.50
CA ALA A 23 -6.83 -2.89 -12.16
C ALA A 23 -5.33 -2.55 -12.25
N PHE A 24 -4.54 -3.01 -11.29
CA PHE A 24 -3.10 -2.84 -11.28
C PHE A 24 -2.45 -4.15 -11.69
N ASN A 25 -2.12 -4.24 -12.98
CA ASN A 25 -1.10 -5.17 -13.44
C ASN A 25 0.25 -4.64 -12.91
N LEU A 26 0.51 -4.82 -11.61
CA LEU A 26 1.79 -4.52 -10.98
C LEU A 26 2.81 -5.35 -11.73
N ARG A 27 3.48 -4.77 -12.73
CA ARG A 27 3.94 -5.45 -13.96
C ARG A 27 4.88 -6.65 -13.76
N ARG A 28 5.26 -6.98 -12.53
CA ARG A 28 6.12 -8.11 -12.14
C ARG A 28 5.86 -8.64 -10.74
N LEU A 29 4.87 -8.13 -10.00
CA LEU A 29 4.59 -8.60 -8.65
C LEU A 29 3.43 -9.59 -8.68
N GLU A 30 3.70 -10.80 -8.20
CA GLU A 30 2.63 -11.74 -7.91
C GLU A 30 2.06 -11.39 -6.53
N HIS A 31 0.74 -11.34 -6.40
CA HIS A 31 0.11 -11.26 -5.09
C HIS A 31 0.31 -12.61 -4.40
N VAL A 32 1.13 -12.64 -3.36
CA VAL A 32 1.57 -13.89 -2.74
C VAL A 32 0.71 -14.23 -1.54
N ARG A 33 0.33 -13.24 -0.71
CA ARG A 33 -0.32 -13.54 0.57
C ARG A 33 -1.00 -12.35 1.24
N VAL A 34 -2.14 -12.63 1.89
CA VAL A 34 -2.72 -11.77 2.94
C VAL A 34 -2.47 -12.42 4.30
N ILE A 35 -1.92 -11.67 5.25
CA ILE A 35 -1.52 -12.13 6.59
C ILE A 35 -2.19 -11.27 7.64
N GLU A 36 -2.85 -11.91 8.61
CA GLU A 36 -3.25 -11.23 9.83
C GLU A 36 -2.09 -11.23 10.83
N LYS A 37 -1.67 -10.04 11.30
CA LYS A 37 -0.63 -9.84 12.30
C LYS A 37 -1.20 -9.05 13.47
N GLY A 38 -1.71 -9.77 14.47
CA GLY A 38 -2.42 -9.16 15.59
C GLY A 38 -3.65 -8.39 15.09
N TRP A 39 -3.68 -7.08 15.30
CA TRP A 39 -4.78 -6.24 14.87
C TRP A 39 -4.68 -5.71 13.43
N ALA A 40 -3.55 -5.95 12.75
CA ALA A 40 -3.32 -5.48 11.39
C ALA A 40 -3.49 -6.58 10.34
N ILE A 41 -3.82 -6.17 9.12
CA ILE A 41 -3.70 -6.99 7.91
C ILE A 41 -2.50 -6.50 7.12
N VAL A 42 -1.72 -7.45 6.60
CA VAL A 42 -0.63 -7.20 5.67
C VAL A 42 -0.92 -7.91 4.36
N ALA A 43 -0.97 -7.17 3.26
CA ALA A 43 -0.95 -7.74 1.92
C ALA A 43 0.48 -7.68 1.37
N GLU A 44 1.00 -8.85 1.00
CA GLU A 44 2.35 -9.01 0.46
C GLU A 44 2.30 -9.31 -1.04
N TYR A 45 3.02 -8.50 -1.79
CA TYR A 45 3.27 -8.66 -3.22
C TYR A 45 4.77 -8.87 -3.42
N ARG A 46 5.16 -9.81 -4.29
CA ARG A 46 6.57 -10.17 -4.44
C ARG A 46 6.95 -10.48 -5.88
N SER A 47 8.15 -10.10 -6.26
CA SER A 47 8.91 -10.57 -7.43
C SER A 47 10.22 -11.22 -6.97
N ALA A 48 11.05 -11.65 -7.91
CA ALA A 48 12.39 -12.18 -7.58
C ALA A 48 13.29 -11.16 -6.86
N GLU A 49 13.04 -9.86 -7.01
CA GLU A 49 13.94 -8.79 -6.55
C GLU A 49 13.29 -7.78 -5.62
N THR A 50 11.96 -7.76 -5.57
CA THR A 50 11.19 -6.75 -4.84
C THR A 50 10.08 -7.41 -4.04
N LYS A 51 9.87 -6.94 -2.81
CA LYS A 51 8.70 -7.24 -1.98
C LYS A 51 8.02 -5.93 -1.60
N VAL A 52 6.72 -5.85 -1.81
CA VAL A 52 5.88 -4.73 -1.37
C VAL A 52 4.93 -5.24 -0.31
N GLU A 53 4.92 -4.59 0.85
CA GLU A 53 3.99 -4.85 1.93
C GLU A 53 3.05 -3.65 2.07
N LEU A 54 1.75 -3.91 2.06
CA LEU A 54 0.72 -2.95 2.40
C LEU A 54 0.13 -3.34 3.75
N LEU A 55 0.35 -2.50 4.75
CA LEU A 55 -0.06 -2.72 6.14
C LEU A 55 -1.28 -1.85 6.45
N PHE A 56 -2.27 -2.44 7.11
CA PHE A 56 -3.51 -1.77 7.49
C PHE A 56 -3.96 -2.20 8.88
N GLY A 57 -4.03 -1.28 9.85
CA GLY A 57 -4.35 -1.61 11.24
C GLY A 57 -4.57 -0.40 12.17
N PRO A 58 -4.75 -0.63 13.49
CA PRO A 58 -5.43 0.29 14.41
C PRO A 58 -4.59 1.46 14.97
N ALA A 59 -3.44 1.80 14.40
CA ALA A 59 -2.76 3.04 14.79
C ALA A 59 -3.56 4.26 14.29
N ASP A 60 -3.98 4.20 13.02
CA ASP A 60 -4.83 5.22 12.41
C ASP A 60 -5.81 4.63 11.37
N TRP A 61 -5.81 3.32 11.10
CA TRP A 61 -6.49 2.71 9.94
C TRP A 61 -6.07 3.32 8.60
N MET A 62 -4.81 3.75 8.49
CA MET A 62 -4.19 4.16 7.24
C MET A 62 -3.48 2.99 6.58
N ILE A 63 -3.35 3.02 5.26
CA ILE A 63 -2.49 2.09 4.53
C ILE A 63 -1.05 2.60 4.57
N GLU A 64 -0.17 1.82 5.19
CA GLU A 64 1.27 2.03 5.10
C GLU A 64 1.86 1.12 4.02
N MET A 65 2.81 1.65 3.24
CA MET A 65 3.51 0.88 2.22
C MET A 65 5.00 0.77 2.56
N LEU A 66 5.52 -0.45 2.49
CA LEU A 66 6.94 -0.76 2.59
C LEU A 66 7.39 -1.43 1.29
N VAL A 67 8.49 -0.94 0.72
CA VAL A 67 9.09 -1.50 -0.49
C VAL A 67 10.49 -2.01 -0.15
N GLU A 68 10.68 -3.32 -0.26
CA GLU A 68 11.96 -3.98 -0.02
C GLU A 68 12.54 -4.43 -1.36
N THR A 69 13.74 -3.98 -1.68
CA THR A 69 14.53 -4.41 -2.84
C THR A 69 15.67 -5.33 -2.36
N LYS A 70 16.45 -5.91 -3.28
CA LYS A 70 17.65 -6.68 -2.94
C LYS A 70 18.66 -5.92 -2.07
N SER A 71 18.73 -4.60 -2.21
CA SER A 71 19.77 -3.77 -1.59
C SER A 71 19.27 -2.98 -0.39
N THR A 72 17.99 -2.61 -0.35
CA THR A 72 17.45 -1.66 0.64
C THR A 72 15.96 -1.83 0.87
N ARG A 73 15.51 -1.48 2.07
CA ARG A 73 14.10 -1.35 2.43
C ARG A 73 13.72 0.11 2.58
N TYR A 74 12.68 0.52 1.87
CA TYR A 74 12.14 1.86 1.85
C TYR A 74 10.80 1.88 2.56
N GLY A 75 10.69 2.73 3.58
CA GLY A 75 9.40 3.18 4.07
C GLY A 75 8.83 4.26 3.14
N ILE A 76 7.53 4.51 3.25
CA ILE A 76 6.87 5.55 2.44
C ILE A 76 7.54 6.93 2.61
N GLU A 77 7.99 7.25 3.82
CA GLU A 77 8.70 8.51 4.13
C GLU A 77 10.02 8.62 3.35
N SER A 78 10.77 7.53 3.20
CA SER A 78 12.01 7.51 2.42
C SER A 78 11.76 7.74 0.94
N LEU A 79 10.59 7.35 0.41
CA LEU A 79 10.21 7.67 -0.96
C LEU A 79 9.98 9.18 -1.15
N PHE A 80 9.63 9.92 -0.08
CA PHE A 80 9.39 11.36 -0.15
C PHE A 80 10.68 12.19 -0.23
N GLU A 81 11.82 11.57 0.03
CA GLU A 81 13.14 12.18 -0.11
C GLU A 81 13.63 12.15 -1.56
N ILE A 82 13.09 11.25 -2.38
CA ILE A 82 13.39 11.18 -3.80
C ILE A 82 12.67 12.34 -4.50
N SER A 83 13.43 13.34 -4.97
CA SER A 83 12.91 14.60 -5.52
C SER A 83 11.82 14.42 -6.59
N MET A 84 11.97 13.43 -7.46
CA MET A 84 10.98 13.11 -8.50
C MET A 84 9.66 12.59 -7.91
N LEU A 85 9.73 11.73 -6.90
CA LEU A 85 8.55 11.21 -6.21
C LEU A 85 7.87 12.29 -5.36
N ARG A 86 8.65 13.14 -4.69
CA ARG A 86 8.12 14.30 -3.98
C ARG A 86 7.28 15.19 -4.91
N LYS A 87 7.78 15.46 -6.12
CA LYS A 87 7.02 16.23 -7.13
C LYS A 87 5.72 15.51 -7.51
N TRP A 88 5.81 14.22 -7.82
CA TRP A 88 4.62 13.43 -8.18
C TRP A 88 3.56 13.43 -7.07
N ILE A 89 3.97 13.27 -5.81
CA ILE A 89 3.08 13.32 -4.63
C ILE A 89 2.42 14.71 -4.51
N GLY A 90 3.16 15.79 -4.76
CA GLY A 90 2.60 17.13 -4.76
C GLY A 90 1.53 17.34 -5.85
N GLU A 91 1.71 16.71 -7.00
CA GLU A 91 0.76 16.75 -8.13
C GLU A 91 -0.42 15.78 -7.94
N ASN A 92 -0.22 14.71 -7.18
CA ASN A 92 -1.19 13.65 -6.91
C ASN A 92 -1.33 13.48 -5.39
N PRO A 93 -1.94 14.43 -4.67
CA PRO A 93 -2.10 14.30 -3.22
C PRO A 93 -2.99 13.10 -2.88
N LEU A 94 -2.70 12.44 -1.75
CA LEU A 94 -3.58 11.41 -1.20
C LEU A 94 -4.99 12.00 -1.01
N PRO A 95 -6.06 11.35 -1.48
CA PRO A 95 -7.42 11.86 -1.30
C PRO A 95 -7.85 11.67 0.16
N VAL A 96 -7.76 12.73 0.96
CA VAL A 96 -8.12 12.75 2.40
C VAL A 96 -9.54 13.31 2.65
N LYS A 97 -10.40 13.45 1.62
CA LYS A 97 -11.71 14.11 1.78
C LYS A 97 -12.64 13.34 2.72
N ASP A 98 -13.01 13.97 3.84
CA ASP A 98 -14.13 13.80 4.81
C ASP A 98 -14.64 12.39 5.20
N GLU A 99 -14.48 11.37 4.35
CA GLU A 99 -14.69 9.96 4.62
C GLU A 99 -13.56 9.16 3.98
N ARG A 100 -12.79 8.44 4.80
CA ARG A 100 -11.68 7.61 4.30
C ARG A 100 -12.17 6.56 3.32
N ASN A 101 -11.59 6.60 2.13
CA ASN A 101 -11.84 5.63 1.08
C ASN A 101 -10.63 4.71 0.91
N ILE A 102 -10.66 3.58 1.63
CA ILE A 102 -9.59 2.57 1.66
C ILE A 102 -9.19 2.15 0.23
N ARG A 103 -10.15 2.07 -0.70
CA ARG A 103 -9.86 1.75 -2.10
C ARG A 103 -9.02 2.84 -2.75
N GLN A 104 -9.37 4.11 -2.59
CA GLN A 104 -8.60 5.21 -3.19
C GLN A 104 -7.21 5.33 -2.57
N GLU A 105 -7.08 5.13 -1.25
CA GLU A 105 -5.78 5.08 -0.57
C GLU A 105 -4.90 3.95 -1.13
N LEU A 106 -5.52 2.79 -1.37
CA LEU A 106 -4.84 1.63 -1.94
C LEU A 106 -4.39 1.91 -3.38
N GLU A 107 -5.29 2.40 -4.23
CA GLU A 107 -4.97 2.79 -5.62
C GLU A 107 -3.86 3.85 -5.66
N TRP A 108 -3.84 4.78 -4.71
CA TRP A 108 -2.80 5.80 -4.59
C TRP A 108 -1.44 5.19 -4.23
N ASN A 109 -1.38 4.31 -3.23
CA ASN A 109 -0.15 3.62 -2.84
C ASN A 109 0.42 2.77 -4.00
N LEU A 110 -0.45 2.06 -4.73
CA LEU A 110 -0.03 1.27 -5.88
C LEU A 110 0.50 2.14 -7.03
N LYS A 111 -0.10 3.30 -7.30
CA LYS A 111 0.42 4.27 -8.28
C LYS A 111 1.76 4.87 -7.84
N LEU A 112 1.92 5.18 -6.56
CA LEU A 112 3.19 5.64 -6.01
C LEU A 112 4.27 4.59 -6.21
N TYR A 113 3.97 3.31 -5.91
CA TYR A 113 4.90 2.21 -6.16
C TYR A 113 5.28 2.09 -7.64
N ASP A 114 4.31 2.09 -8.56
CA ASP A 114 4.59 1.96 -10.00
C ASP A 114 5.46 3.12 -10.52
N THR A 115 5.28 4.32 -9.95
CA THR A 115 6.11 5.50 -10.23
C THR A 115 7.50 5.38 -9.60
N ALA A 116 7.61 4.79 -8.41
CA ALA A 116 8.86 4.62 -7.67
C ALA A 116 9.72 3.49 -8.22
N LEU A 117 9.13 2.41 -8.72
CA LEU A 117 9.85 1.19 -9.08
C LEU A 117 11.07 1.43 -10.00
N PRO A 118 11.00 2.23 -11.09
CA PRO A 118 12.15 2.49 -11.95
C PRO A 118 13.28 3.31 -11.30
N LEU A 119 13.03 3.89 -10.11
CA LEU A 119 13.99 4.67 -9.34
C LEU A 119 14.63 3.84 -8.20
N LEU A 120 14.03 2.68 -7.88
CA LEU A 120 14.46 1.79 -6.81
C LEU A 120 15.23 0.56 -7.34
N GLU A 121 15.03 0.19 -8.61
CA GLU A 121 15.83 -0.79 -9.38
C GLU A 121 17.01 -0.10 -10.09
#